data_AF-A0ABD5ZQR6-F1
#
_entry.id   AF-A0ABD5ZQR6-F1
#
_cell.length_a   1.000
_cell.length_b   1.000
_cell.length_c   1.000
_cell.angle_alpha   90.00
_cell.angle_beta   90.00
_cell.angle_gamma   90.00
#
_symmetry.space_group_name_H-M   'P 1'
#
loop_
_entity.id
_entity.type
_entity.pdbx_description
1 polymer ?
#
loop_
_entity_poly.entity_id
_entity_poly.type
_entity_poly.pdbx_seq_one_letter_code
_entity_poly.pdbx_strand_id
1 'polypeptide(L)' 'MKLPPLVGALAAGVVAFAVVALGVTAALDPYVWPSAVVGLPAGLVAGALAAVLVRHLLADGSAG' A
#
# COMPACT_ATOMS: atom_id res chain seq x y z
N MET A 1 -10.76 7.29 -19.93
CA MET A 1 -9.55 8.09 -19.65
C MET A 1 -8.45 7.13 -19.21
N LYS A 2 -7.31 7.08 -19.89
CA LYS A 2 -6.15 6.28 -19.45
C LYS A 2 -5.51 7.04 -18.28
N LEU A 3 -5.60 6.50 -17.07
CA LEU A 3 -4.93 7.10 -15.91
C LEU A 3 -3.41 7.06 -16.15
N PRO A 4 -2.66 8.13 -15.80
CA PRO A 4 -1.21 8.08 -15.87
C PRO A 4 -0.69 6.91 -15.04
N PRO A 5 0.36 6.20 -15.47
CA PRO A 5 0.88 5.03 -14.76
C PRO A 5 1.30 5.36 -13.32
N LEU A 6 1.79 6.58 -13.10
CA LEU A 6 2.08 7.11 -11.77
C LEU A 6 0.83 7.20 -10.88
N VAL A 7 -0.31 7.61 -11.43
CA VAL A 7 -1.57 7.73 -10.68
C VAL A 7 -2.10 6.36 -10.30
N GLY A 8 -2.01 5.38 -11.21
CA GLY A 8 -2.35 3.98 -10.92
C GLY A 8 -1.48 3.39 -9.80
N ALA A 9 -0.17 3.63 -9.84
CA ALA A 9 0.77 3.19 -8.81
C ALA A 9 0.50 3.85 -7.44
N LEU A 10 0.29 5.16 -7.42
CA LEU A 10 -0.06 5.89 -6.18
C LEU A 10 -1.38 5.40 -5.59
N ALA A 11 -2.41 5.24 -6.41
CA ALA A 11 -3.71 4.75 -5.96
C ALA A 11 -3.58 3.34 -5.34
N ALA A 12 -2.85 2.43 -5.99
CA ALA A 12 -2.61 1.10 -5.46
C ALA A 12 -1.83 1.13 -4.14
N GLY A 13 -0.81 2.00 -4.03
CA GLY A 13 -0.06 2.18 -2.79
C GLY A 13 -0.92 2.70 -1.64
N VAL A 14 -1.78 3.69 -1.89
CA VAL A 14 -2.69 4.24 -0.88
C VAL A 14 -3.70 3.20 -0.42
N VAL A 15 -4.27 2.41 -1.34
CA VAL A 15 -5.20 1.33 -1.01
C VAL A 15 -4.50 0.26 -0.16
N ALA A 16 -3.33 -0.21 -0.59
CA ALA A 16 -2.56 -1.20 0.16
C ALA A 16 -2.15 -0.69 1.54
N PHE A 17 -1.73 0.57 1.66
CA PHE A 17 -1.46 1.23 2.93
C PHE A 17 -2.69 1.19 3.84
N ALA A 18 -3.85 1.64 3.36
CA ALA A 18 -5.06 1.72 4.17
C ALA A 18 -5.52 0.34 4.65
N VAL A 19 -5.54 -0.65 3.74
CA VAL A 19 -5.94 -2.02 4.08
C VAL A 19 -5.01 -2.62 5.13
N VAL A 20 -3.70 -2.52 4.94
CA VAL A 20 -2.73 -3.12 5.87
C VAL A 20 -2.66 -2.34 7.18
N ALA A 21 -2.62 -1.01 7.15
CA ALA A 21 -2.57 -0.20 8.35
C ALA A 21 -3.79 -0.46 9.24
N LEU A 22 -5.00 -0.44 8.68
CA LEU A 22 -6.23 -0.67 9.42
C LEU A 22 -6.36 -2.14 9.85
N GLY A 23 -6.03 -3.08 8.96
CA GLY A 23 -6.11 -4.51 9.26
C GLY A 23 -5.15 -4.94 10.37
N VAL A 24 -3.90 -4.49 10.31
CA VAL A 24 -2.88 -4.76 11.34
C VAL A 24 -3.26 -4.07 12.65
N THR A 25 -3.68 -2.80 12.61
CA THR A 25 -4.12 -2.09 13.83
C THR A 25 -5.28 -2.80 14.51
N ALA A 26 -6.32 -3.20 13.75
CA ALA A 26 -7.48 -3.90 14.29
C ALA A 26 -7.12 -5.29 14.84
N ALA A 27 -6.20 -6.01 14.19
CA ALA A 27 -5.74 -7.32 14.65
C ALA A 27 -4.91 -7.23 15.95
N LEU A 28 -4.15 -6.14 16.11
CA LEU A 28 -3.27 -5.93 17.26
C LEU A 28 -3.94 -5.20 18.43
N ASP A 29 -5.12 -4.61 18.22
CA ASP A 29 -5.87 -3.88 19.25
C ASP A 29 -6.00 -4.63 20.60
N PRO A 30 -6.26 -5.96 20.62
CA PRO A 30 -6.34 -6.72 21.88
C PRO A 30 -5.00 -6.97 22.57
N TYR A 31 -3.86 -6.80 21.88
CA TYR A 31 -2.55 -7.28 22.32
C TYR A 31 -1.53 -6.16 22.56
N VAL A 32 -1.60 -5.07 21.81
CA VAL A 32 -0.62 -3.98 21.83
C VAL A 32 -1.35 -2.66 21.93
N TRP A 33 -1.03 -1.86 22.95
CA TRP A 33 -1.54 -0.49 23.10
C TRP A 33 -0.36 0.49 23.12
N PRO A 34 -0.25 1.43 22.16
CA PRO A 34 -1.12 1.67 21.01
C PRO A 34 -0.79 0.74 19.81
N SER A 35 -1.77 -0.02 19.34
CA SER A 35 -1.64 -0.93 18.19
C SER A 35 -1.24 -0.21 16.90
N ALA A 36 -1.64 1.05 16.76
CA ALA A 36 -1.29 1.92 15.63
C ALA A 36 0.22 2.12 15.45
N VAL A 37 1.02 1.96 16.52
CA VAL A 37 2.49 2.04 16.45
C VAL A 37 3.07 0.95 15.54
N VAL A 38 2.38 -0.19 15.41
CA VAL A 38 2.77 -1.29 14.51
C VAL A 38 2.01 -1.22 13.18
N GLY A 39 0.71 -0.90 13.24
CA GLY A 39 -0.14 -0.82 12.05
C GLY A 39 0.32 0.22 11.03
N LEU A 40 0.65 1.44 11.46
CA LEU A 40 1.09 2.52 10.57
C LEU A 40 2.40 2.17 9.81
N PRO A 41 3.48 1.71 10.46
CA PRO A 41 4.68 1.26 9.76
C PRO A 41 4.44 0.08 8.82
N ALA A 42 3.67 -0.92 9.25
CA ALA A 42 3.35 -2.08 8.41
C ALA A 42 2.60 -1.65 7.15
N GLY A 43 1.60 -0.77 7.31
CA GLY A 43 0.88 -0.16 6.19
C GLY A 43 1.80 0.61 5.26
N LEU A 44 2.73 1.42 5.79
CA LEU A 44 3.66 2.21 4.98
C LEU A 44 4.53 1.31 4.10
N VAL A 45 5.09 0.24 4.66
CA VAL A 45 5.90 -0.72 3.93
C VAL A 45 5.08 -1.41 2.84
N ALA A 46 3.87 -1.88 3.16
CA ALA A 46 2.98 -2.51 2.20
C ALA A 46 2.56 -1.56 1.06
N GLY A 47 2.21 -0.31 1.40
CA GLY A 47 1.83 0.72 0.44
C GLY A 47 2.97 1.10 -0.49
N ALA A 48 4.17 1.28 0.04
CA ALA A 48 5.36 1.57 -0.77
C ALA A 48 5.68 0.40 -1.72
N LEU A 49 5.67 -0.84 -1.21
CA LEU A 49 5.90 -2.03 -2.03
C LEU A 49 4.84 -2.19 -3.12
N ALA A 50 3.57 -1.91 -2.83
CA ALA A 50 2.49 -1.98 -3.82
C ALA A 50 2.63 -0.90 -4.90
N ALA A 51 2.90 0.36 -4.52
CA ALA A 51 3.12 1.45 -5.47
C ALA A 51 4.32 1.16 -6.38
N VAL A 52 5.40 0.66 -5.77
CA VAL A 52 6.55 0.12 -6.47
C VAL A 52 6.06 -0.98 -7.40
N LEU A 53 5.60 -2.16 -6.95
CA LEU A 53 5.20 -3.25 -7.84
C LEU A 53 4.34 -2.81 -9.06
N VAL A 54 3.30 -2.03 -8.81
CA VAL A 54 2.38 -1.53 -9.85
C VAL A 54 3.08 -0.64 -10.87
N ARG A 55 4.05 0.20 -10.49
CA ARG A 55 4.81 0.96 -11.49
C ARG A 55 5.66 0.10 -12.41
N HIS A 56 6.13 -1.07 -11.97
CA HIS A 56 6.99 -1.93 -12.81
C HIS A 56 6.08 -2.65 -13.77
N LEU A 57 4.97 -3.21 -13.27
CA LEU A 57 3.96 -3.85 -14.10
C LEU A 57 3.43 -2.92 -15.21
N LEU A 58 3.19 -1.64 -14.90
CA LEU A 58 2.75 -0.67 -15.92
C LEU A 58 3.88 -0.21 -16.85
N ALA A 59 5.14 -0.21 -16.40
CA ALA A 59 6.28 0.14 -17.25
C ALA A 59 6.63 -1.01 -18.21
N ASP A 60 6.66 -2.24 -17.72
CA ASP A 60 6.95 -3.44 -18.51
C ASP A 60 5.87 -3.67 -19.59
N GLY A 61 4.60 -3.44 -19.25
CA GLY A 61 3.48 -3.52 -20.19
C GLY A 61 3.46 -2.42 -21.26
N SER A 62 4.33 -1.41 -21.18
CA SER A 62 4.44 -0.32 -22.17
C SER A 62 5.58 -0.49 -23.18
N ALA A 63 6.43 -1.52 -22.98
CA ALA A 63 7.59 -1.82 -23.83
C ALA A 63 7.35 -2.97 -24.83
N GLY A 64 6.16 -3.59 -24.81
CA GLY A 64 5.76 -4.69 -25.70
C GLY A 64 4.76 -4.28 -26.77
#